data_AF-A0A9W9Q850-F1
#
_entry.id   AF-A0A9W9Q850-F1
#
_cell.length_a   1.000
_cell.length_b   1.000
_cell.length_c   1.000
_cell.angle_alpha   90.00
_cell.angle_beta   90.00
_cell.angle_gamma   90.00
#
_symmetry.space_group_name_H-M   'P 1'
#
loop_
_entity.id
_entity.type
_entity.pdbx_description
1 polymer ?
#
loop_
_entity_poly.entity_id
_entity_poly.type
_entity_poly.pdbx_seq_one_letter_code
_entity_poly.pdbx_strand_id
1 'polypeptide(L)'
;MPHHDPVPIRHKPEVPPDYAAFAEVIIDEGVRIVETAGNNPRSIITQFKNAGIIVIQKCTTIRHAKSALKLGVDLLSIYGYECAGHVGEHDITNFILLSRARQELGVPFIASSRFADGNGLAAALALGAEGIKMDTRFMSTVEVPIHYHVKDAIINAQETDTALILRRLTNTSRMFSKKVPQEALAVEKANKTGKFSEIVSYVSGKRGREVFLDGDVEQGLSYYLIHICSAPEDAFFSISKSCRYGMLDKLLE
;
A
#
# COMPACT_ATOMS: atom_id res chain seq x y z
N MET A 1 -31.35 10.73 12.69
CA MET A 1 -29.99 10.33 13.13
C MET A 1 -29.31 11.59 13.63
N PRO A 2 -28.65 11.59 14.80
CA PRO A 2 -28.05 12.81 15.31
C PRO A 2 -26.93 13.24 14.36
N HIS A 3 -27.03 14.48 13.87
CA HIS A 3 -25.98 15.13 13.08
C HIS A 3 -24.75 15.30 13.99
N HIS A 4 -23.68 14.55 13.70
CA HIS A 4 -22.37 14.87 14.26
C HIS A 4 -21.86 16.11 13.53
N ASP A 5 -21.80 17.23 14.25
CA ASP A 5 -21.14 18.43 13.75
C ASP A 5 -19.67 18.10 13.42
N PRO A 6 -19.15 18.51 12.24
CA PRO A 6 -17.76 18.26 11.88
C PRO A 6 -16.84 19.02 12.84
N VAL A 7 -15.99 18.27 13.57
CA VAL A 7 -14.94 18.84 14.41
C VAL A 7 -14.01 19.69 13.54
N PRO A 8 -13.82 20.99 13.84
CA PRO A 8 -12.97 21.85 13.05
C PRO A 8 -11.50 21.41 13.16
N ILE A 9 -10.95 20.92 12.05
CA ILE A 9 -9.55 20.49 11.95
C ILE A 9 -8.67 21.75 11.98
N ARG A 10 -8.07 22.03 13.15
CA ARG A 10 -7.06 23.08 13.31
C ARG A 10 -5.80 22.71 12.52
N HIS A 11 -5.37 23.61 11.66
CA HIS A 11 -4.16 23.47 10.86
C HIS A 11 -2.91 23.58 11.75
N LYS A 12 -2.11 22.51 11.83
CA LYS A 12 -0.72 22.56 12.32
C LYS A 12 0.11 21.50 11.60
N PRO A 13 0.88 21.86 10.56
CA PRO A 13 1.92 20.98 10.05
C PRO A 13 3.19 21.25 10.87
N GLU A 14 3.67 20.28 11.68
CA GLU A 14 5.10 20.15 12.07
C GLU A 14 5.39 19.06 13.13
N VAL A 15 4.40 18.54 13.87
CA VAL A 15 4.64 17.46 14.85
C VAL A 15 4.24 16.12 14.23
N PRO A 16 5.14 15.11 14.18
CA PRO A 16 4.75 13.77 13.77
C PRO A 16 3.63 13.26 14.69
N PRO A 17 2.72 12.40 14.20
CA PRO A 17 1.74 11.72 15.06
C PRO A 17 2.44 11.07 16.24
N ASP A 18 1.77 11.04 17.39
CA ASP A 18 2.27 10.34 18.57
C ASP A 18 2.14 8.82 18.37
N TYR A 19 3.10 8.25 17.64
CA TYR A 19 3.10 6.83 17.29
C TYR A 19 3.14 5.92 18.52
N ALA A 20 3.72 6.38 19.62
CA ALA A 20 3.77 5.61 20.86
C ALA A 20 2.39 5.53 21.52
N ALA A 21 1.65 6.64 21.55
CA ALA A 21 0.27 6.65 22.02
C ALA A 21 -0.66 5.81 21.12
N PHE A 22 -0.48 5.86 19.79
CA PHE A 22 -1.23 4.97 18.89
C PHE A 22 -0.93 3.49 19.15
N ALA A 23 0.34 3.15 19.41
CA ALA A 23 0.72 1.78 19.73
C ALA A 23 0.15 1.31 21.09
N GLU A 24 0.09 2.20 22.09
CA GLU A 24 -0.55 1.93 23.38
C GLU A 24 -2.04 1.65 23.22
N VAL A 25 -2.77 2.49 22.48
CA VAL A 25 -4.20 2.23 22.17
C VAL A 25 -4.39 0.88 21.48
N ILE A 26 -3.55 0.53 20.51
CA ILE A 26 -3.61 -0.77 19.83
C ILE A 26 -3.44 -1.94 20.81
N ILE A 27 -2.55 -1.79 21.80
CA ILE A 27 -2.32 -2.80 22.84
C ILE A 27 -3.51 -2.88 23.78
N ASP A 28 -4.01 -1.74 24.25
CA ASP A 28 -5.13 -1.64 25.20
C ASP A 28 -6.43 -2.21 24.61
N GLU A 29 -6.66 -1.99 23.31
CA GLU A 29 -7.80 -2.55 22.56
C GLU A 29 -7.63 -4.05 22.23
N GLY A 30 -6.53 -4.68 22.64
CA GLY A 30 -6.31 -6.11 22.48
C GLY A 30 -6.07 -6.56 21.03
N VAL A 31 -5.58 -5.67 20.16
CA VAL A 31 -5.25 -6.00 18.77
C VAL A 31 -4.13 -7.05 18.74
N ARG A 32 -4.37 -8.18 18.08
CA ARG A 32 -3.44 -9.33 18.10
C ARG A 32 -2.39 -9.32 16.99
N ILE A 33 -2.65 -8.63 15.89
CA ILE A 33 -1.80 -8.60 14.70
C ILE A 33 -1.71 -7.16 14.19
N VAL A 34 -0.49 -6.67 13.95
CA VAL A 34 -0.24 -5.32 13.45
C VAL A 34 0.70 -5.37 12.24
N GLU A 35 0.35 -4.65 11.16
CA GLU A 35 1.27 -4.37 10.07
C GLU A 35 1.95 -3.01 10.29
N THR A 36 3.29 -3.00 10.33
CA THR A 36 4.10 -1.78 10.39
C THR A 36 4.74 -1.48 9.03
N ALA A 37 4.87 -0.19 8.72
CA ALA A 37 5.49 0.30 7.49
C ALA A 37 6.25 1.61 7.75
N GLY A 38 7.25 1.89 6.92
CA GLY A 38 8.04 3.11 7.01
C GLY A 38 9.43 2.91 7.63
N ASN A 39 10.07 4.03 7.99
CA ASN A 39 11.45 4.07 8.46
C ASN A 39 11.54 3.95 9.98
N ASN A 40 12.67 3.42 10.46
CA ASN A 40 13.00 3.29 11.90
C ASN A 40 11.89 2.66 12.77
N PRO A 41 11.41 1.44 12.46
CA PRO A 41 10.28 0.84 13.17
C PRO A 41 10.65 0.26 14.55
N ARG A 42 11.90 0.41 15.01
CA ARG A 42 12.44 -0.31 16.18
C ARG A 42 11.61 -0.10 17.45
N SER A 43 11.35 1.15 17.83
CA SER A 43 10.64 1.45 19.08
C SER A 43 9.24 0.85 19.09
N ILE A 44 8.50 1.04 17.99
CA ILE A 44 7.12 0.57 17.83
C ILE A 44 7.07 -0.97 17.76
N ILE A 45 7.96 -1.61 16.98
CA ILE A 45 8.05 -3.06 16.94
C ILE A 45 8.36 -3.60 18.34
N THR A 46 9.33 -3.03 19.05
CA THR A 46 9.65 -3.47 20.43
C THR A 46 8.45 -3.37 21.35
N GLN A 47 7.68 -2.28 21.29
CA GLN A 47 6.47 -2.10 22.09
C GLN A 47 5.43 -3.21 21.80
N PHE A 48 5.16 -3.49 20.53
CA PHE A 48 4.24 -4.56 20.12
C PHE A 48 4.76 -5.96 20.50
N LYS A 49 6.05 -6.25 20.31
CA LYS A 49 6.62 -7.54 20.67
C LYS A 49 6.60 -7.77 22.18
N ASN A 50 6.83 -6.75 23.00
CA ASN A 50 6.72 -6.84 24.46
C ASN A 50 5.28 -7.13 24.91
N ALA A 51 4.28 -6.66 24.16
CA ALA A 51 2.86 -6.95 24.39
C ALA A 51 2.40 -8.30 23.80
N GLY A 52 3.31 -9.09 23.21
CA GLY A 52 2.97 -10.38 22.60
C GLY A 52 2.19 -10.28 21.28
N ILE A 53 2.17 -9.10 20.64
CA ILE A 53 1.50 -8.87 19.36
C ILE A 53 2.31 -9.49 18.22
N ILE A 54 1.61 -10.08 17.26
CA ILE A 54 2.18 -10.55 15.99
C ILE A 54 2.41 -9.33 15.09
N VAL A 55 3.64 -9.14 14.65
CA VAL A 55 4.06 -7.99 13.85
C VAL A 55 4.40 -8.45 12.44
N ILE A 56 3.75 -7.82 11.46
CA ILE A 56 4.04 -7.93 10.05
C ILE A 56 4.80 -6.66 9.62
N GLN A 57 6.01 -6.77 9.07
CA GLN A 57 6.74 -5.59 8.59
C GLN A 57 6.76 -5.49 7.07
N LYS A 58 6.26 -4.37 6.55
CA LYS A 58 6.36 -4.00 5.15
C LYS A 58 7.80 -3.71 4.74
N CYS A 59 8.29 -4.37 3.69
CA CYS A 59 9.66 -4.25 3.20
C CYS A 59 9.72 -4.14 1.68
N THR A 60 10.46 -3.14 1.19
CA THR A 60 10.70 -2.92 -0.26
C THR A 60 12.04 -3.49 -0.76
N THR A 61 12.86 -4.03 0.14
CA THR A 61 14.14 -4.67 -0.20
C THR A 61 14.45 -5.82 0.74
N ILE A 62 15.32 -6.75 0.30
CA ILE A 62 15.81 -7.85 1.14
C ILE A 62 16.61 -7.34 2.35
N ARG A 63 17.36 -6.23 2.19
CA ARG A 63 18.08 -5.61 3.31
C ARG A 63 17.11 -5.13 4.39
N HIS A 64 15.99 -4.50 4.01
CA HIS A 64 14.97 -4.06 4.97
C HIS A 64 14.32 -5.26 5.65
N ALA A 65 13.98 -6.30 4.89
CA ALA A 65 13.44 -7.55 5.43
C ALA A 65 14.37 -8.20 6.46
N LYS A 66 15.65 -8.39 6.14
CA LYS A 66 16.65 -8.92 7.10
C LYS A 66 16.81 -8.04 8.33
N SER A 67 16.67 -6.73 8.19
CA SER A 67 16.73 -5.79 9.33
C SER A 67 15.49 -5.93 10.23
N ALA A 68 14.31 -6.10 9.63
CA ALA A 68 13.07 -6.35 10.36
C ALA A 68 13.11 -7.67 11.14
N LEU A 69 13.66 -8.74 10.55
CA LEU A 69 13.82 -10.03 11.24
C LEU A 69 14.69 -9.93 12.49
N LYS A 70 15.74 -9.10 12.46
CA LYS A 70 16.57 -8.82 13.65
C LYS A 70 15.81 -8.08 14.76
N LEU A 71 14.66 -7.48 14.45
CA LEU A 71 13.77 -6.85 15.42
C LEU A 71 12.70 -7.82 15.98
N GLY A 72 12.68 -9.07 15.51
CA GLY A 72 11.76 -10.09 15.99
C GLY A 72 10.35 -10.01 15.41
N VAL A 73 10.20 -9.47 14.20
CA VAL A 73 8.91 -9.52 13.47
C VAL A 73 8.57 -10.97 13.11
N ASP A 74 7.28 -11.29 13.11
CA ASP A 74 6.79 -12.66 12.89
C ASP A 74 6.57 -12.96 11.41
N LEU A 75 6.23 -11.92 10.63
CA LEU A 75 5.96 -12.04 9.21
C LEU A 75 6.51 -10.85 8.43
N LEU A 76 6.84 -11.10 7.17
CA LEU A 76 7.27 -10.05 6.25
C LEU A 76 6.24 -9.84 5.16
N SER A 77 6.03 -8.57 4.81
CA SER A 77 5.14 -8.15 3.74
C SER A 77 6.01 -7.52 2.65
N ILE A 78 6.27 -8.25 1.57
CA ILE A 78 7.25 -7.88 0.54
C ILE A 78 6.57 -7.06 -0.57
N TYR A 79 7.03 -5.83 -0.77
CA TYR A 79 6.44 -4.84 -1.67
C TYR A 79 7.38 -4.54 -2.84
N GLY A 80 7.02 -4.99 -4.04
CA GLY A 80 7.71 -4.64 -5.28
C GLY A 80 7.40 -3.24 -5.80
N TYR A 81 8.10 -2.87 -6.87
CA TYR A 81 7.98 -1.60 -7.60
C TYR A 81 6.56 -1.28 -8.08
N GLU A 82 5.77 -2.32 -8.28
CA GLU A 82 4.39 -2.26 -8.72
C GLU A 82 3.46 -1.60 -7.70
N CYS A 83 3.87 -1.36 -6.45
CA CYS A 83 2.99 -0.98 -5.35
C CYS A 83 2.42 0.43 -5.39
N ALA A 84 1.29 0.61 -4.69
CA ALA A 84 0.66 1.91 -4.48
C ALA A 84 1.39 2.64 -3.35
N GLY A 85 1.50 3.97 -3.44
CA GLY A 85 2.21 4.76 -2.46
C GLY A 85 3.71 4.48 -2.49
N HIS A 86 4.36 4.41 -1.33
CA HIS A 86 5.82 4.42 -1.24
C HIS A 86 6.44 3.11 -1.78
N VAL A 87 7.07 3.20 -2.95
CA VAL A 87 7.71 2.07 -3.67
C VAL A 87 9.17 1.85 -3.27
N GLY A 88 9.78 2.80 -2.56
CA GLY A 88 11.22 2.83 -2.32
C GLY A 88 12.00 3.34 -3.54
N GLU A 89 13.33 3.21 -3.51
CA GLU A 89 14.21 3.90 -4.47
C GLU A 89 15.02 2.96 -5.38
N HIS A 90 14.70 1.66 -5.37
CA HIS A 90 15.49 0.63 -6.05
C HIS A 90 14.79 -0.01 -7.26
N ASP A 91 13.53 0.33 -7.51
CA ASP A 91 12.75 -0.11 -8.68
C ASP A 91 12.76 -1.63 -8.93
N ILE A 92 12.74 -2.43 -7.86
CA ILE A 92 12.76 -3.89 -7.94
C ILE A 92 11.33 -4.41 -8.05
N THR A 93 11.00 -5.05 -9.17
CA THR A 93 9.69 -5.66 -9.41
C THR A 93 9.47 -6.89 -8.54
N ASN A 94 8.21 -7.23 -8.28
CA ASN A 94 7.83 -8.41 -7.49
C ASN A 94 8.41 -9.71 -8.06
N PHE A 95 8.48 -9.85 -9.38
CA PHE A 95 9.02 -11.05 -10.01
C PHE A 95 10.45 -11.37 -9.52
N ILE A 96 11.29 -10.34 -9.39
CA ILE A 96 12.66 -10.47 -8.88
C ILE A 96 12.65 -10.50 -7.34
N LEU A 97 11.96 -9.55 -6.71
CA LEU A 97 12.02 -9.36 -5.26
C LEU A 97 11.49 -10.55 -4.47
N LEU A 98 10.39 -11.17 -4.91
CA LEU A 98 9.81 -12.34 -4.24
C LEU A 98 10.71 -13.58 -4.40
N SER A 99 11.29 -13.77 -5.59
CA SER A 99 12.26 -14.87 -5.81
C SER A 99 13.49 -14.72 -4.91
N ARG A 100 14.00 -13.49 -4.74
CA ARG A 100 15.09 -13.19 -3.79
C ARG A 100 14.66 -13.39 -2.34
N ALA A 101 13.44 -13.00 -1.98
CA ALA A 101 12.89 -13.19 -0.64
C ALA A 101 12.87 -14.67 -0.24
N ARG A 102 12.35 -15.54 -1.13
CA ARG A 102 12.36 -17.00 -0.96
C ARG A 102 13.77 -17.57 -0.77
N GLN A 103 14.75 -17.07 -1.51
CA GLN A 103 16.14 -17.56 -1.44
C GLN A 103 16.89 -17.12 -0.17
N GLU A 104 16.54 -15.97 0.41
CA GLU A 104 17.40 -15.30 1.40
C GLU A 104 16.82 -15.16 2.81
N LEU A 105 15.49 -15.23 2.99
CA LEU A 105 14.85 -14.86 4.25
C LEU A 105 14.65 -16.05 5.19
N GLY A 106 14.41 -17.24 4.66
CA GLY A 106 14.21 -18.46 5.45
C GLY A 106 12.97 -18.44 6.37
N VAL A 107 12.10 -17.44 6.24
CA VAL A 107 10.85 -17.28 6.99
C VAL A 107 9.67 -17.04 6.04
N PRO A 108 8.44 -17.37 6.47
CA PRO A 108 7.20 -17.00 5.78
C PRO A 108 7.12 -15.51 5.40
N PHE A 109 6.67 -15.23 4.18
CA PHE A 109 6.38 -13.86 3.75
C PHE A 109 5.15 -13.80 2.86
N ILE A 110 4.47 -12.66 2.90
CA ILE A 110 3.32 -12.34 2.05
C ILE A 110 3.83 -11.51 0.87
N ALA A 111 3.40 -11.86 -0.33
CA ALA A 111 3.62 -11.05 -1.51
C ALA A 111 2.60 -9.92 -1.55
N SER A 112 3.07 -8.69 -1.69
CA SER A 112 2.20 -7.52 -1.76
C SER A 112 2.45 -6.78 -3.05
N SER A 113 1.49 -5.97 -3.48
CA SER A 113 1.51 -5.13 -4.69
C SER A 113 0.95 -5.79 -5.95
N ARG A 114 -0.11 -5.18 -6.51
CA ARG A 114 -0.76 -5.54 -7.78
C ARG A 114 -1.27 -6.99 -7.91
N PHE A 115 -1.54 -7.64 -6.79
CA PHE A 115 -2.37 -8.85 -6.79
C PHE A 115 -3.85 -8.46 -6.72
N ALA A 116 -4.66 -9.06 -7.58
CA ALA A 116 -6.10 -8.74 -7.66
C ALA A 116 -6.97 -9.94 -8.04
N ASP A 117 -6.38 -11.08 -8.44
CA ASP A 117 -7.07 -12.29 -8.86
C ASP A 117 -6.30 -13.56 -8.41
N GLY A 118 -6.86 -14.74 -8.72
CA GLY A 118 -6.25 -16.02 -8.38
C GLY A 118 -5.00 -16.36 -9.18
N ASN A 119 -4.80 -15.80 -10.37
CA ASN A 119 -3.56 -16.00 -11.14
C ASN A 119 -2.40 -15.29 -10.46
N GLY A 120 -2.63 -14.08 -9.96
CA GLY A 120 -1.68 -13.35 -9.12
C GLY A 120 -1.32 -14.13 -7.86
N LEU A 121 -2.32 -14.72 -7.19
CA LEU A 121 -2.09 -15.61 -6.04
C LEU A 121 -1.20 -16.81 -6.43
N ALA A 122 -1.56 -17.54 -7.49
CA ALA A 122 -0.78 -18.70 -7.95
C ALA A 122 0.67 -18.32 -8.28
N ALA A 123 0.89 -17.17 -8.95
CA ALA A 123 2.22 -16.66 -9.24
C ALA A 123 3.02 -16.31 -7.98
N ALA A 124 2.37 -15.67 -6.99
CA ALA A 124 3.00 -15.36 -5.70
C ALA A 124 3.44 -16.62 -4.94
N LEU A 125 2.57 -17.63 -4.89
CA LEU A 125 2.86 -18.92 -4.27
C LEU A 125 4.02 -19.62 -4.99
N ALA A 126 4.03 -19.62 -6.33
CA ALA A 126 5.13 -20.18 -7.13
C ALA A 126 6.47 -19.45 -6.88
N LEU A 127 6.43 -18.15 -6.58
CA LEU A 127 7.60 -17.36 -6.21
C LEU A 127 8.02 -17.52 -4.73
N GLY A 128 7.27 -18.30 -3.94
CA GLY A 128 7.59 -18.70 -2.57
C GLY A 128 6.92 -17.90 -1.47
N ALA A 129 5.94 -17.06 -1.79
CA ALA A 129 5.12 -16.41 -0.76
C ALA A 129 4.09 -17.39 -0.17
N GLU A 130 3.61 -17.10 1.03
CA GLU A 130 2.56 -17.87 1.72
C GLU A 130 1.15 -17.32 1.44
N GLY A 131 1.07 -16.24 0.67
CA GLY A 131 -0.18 -15.57 0.34
C GLY A 131 0.06 -14.22 -0.32
N ILE A 132 -1.05 -13.52 -0.59
CA ILE A 132 -1.04 -12.18 -1.17
C ILE A 132 -1.70 -11.16 -0.26
N LYS A 133 -1.19 -9.93 -0.28
CA LYS A 133 -1.88 -8.74 0.24
C LYS A 133 -2.37 -7.90 -0.93
N MET A 134 -3.60 -7.43 -0.80
CA MET A 134 -4.22 -6.55 -1.78
C MET A 134 -4.65 -5.26 -1.09
N ASP A 135 -4.48 -4.14 -1.78
CA ASP A 135 -4.90 -2.83 -1.28
C ASP A 135 -5.99 -2.28 -2.23
N THR A 136 -5.59 -1.94 -3.45
CA THR A 136 -6.48 -1.44 -4.52
C THR A 136 -7.68 -2.33 -4.82
N ARG A 137 -7.52 -3.66 -4.81
CA ARG A 137 -8.63 -4.59 -5.06
C ARG A 137 -9.74 -4.43 -4.03
N PHE A 138 -9.40 -4.21 -2.75
CA PHE A 138 -10.40 -3.98 -1.71
C PHE A 138 -11.12 -2.65 -1.89
N MET A 139 -10.44 -1.62 -2.40
CA MET A 139 -11.10 -0.34 -2.68
C MET A 139 -12.24 -0.43 -3.70
N SER A 140 -12.24 -1.49 -4.53
CA SER A 140 -13.28 -1.76 -5.52
C SER A 140 -14.38 -2.70 -5.01
N THR A 141 -14.42 -3.05 -3.71
CA THR A 141 -15.52 -3.87 -3.15
C THR A 141 -16.71 -3.02 -2.75
N VAL A 142 -17.84 -3.68 -2.49
CA VAL A 142 -19.11 -3.01 -2.14
C VAL A 142 -19.01 -2.31 -0.78
N GLU A 143 -18.33 -2.92 0.18
CA GLU A 143 -18.27 -2.52 1.59
C GLU A 143 -17.41 -1.29 1.84
N VAL A 144 -16.42 -1.00 0.98
CA VAL A 144 -15.52 0.13 1.19
C VAL A 144 -16.29 1.46 1.04
N PRO A 145 -16.29 2.33 2.07
CA PRO A 145 -17.07 3.56 2.10
C PRO A 145 -16.33 4.70 1.39
N ILE A 146 -16.08 4.53 0.09
CA ILE A 146 -15.57 5.58 -0.80
C ILE A 146 -16.58 5.88 -1.90
N HIS A 147 -16.52 7.09 -2.43
CA HIS A 147 -17.41 7.53 -3.49
C HIS A 147 -17.33 6.60 -4.73
N TYR A 148 -18.48 6.29 -5.34
CA TYR A 148 -18.57 5.33 -6.44
C TYR A 148 -17.73 5.73 -7.67
N HIS A 149 -17.65 7.03 -7.99
CA HIS A 149 -16.75 7.55 -9.02
C HIS A 149 -15.28 7.14 -8.83
N VAL A 150 -14.82 6.97 -7.58
CA VAL A 150 -13.46 6.48 -7.32
C VAL A 150 -13.34 5.01 -7.71
N LYS A 151 -14.35 4.20 -7.40
CA LYS A 151 -14.42 2.79 -7.81
C LYS A 151 -14.48 2.67 -9.33
N ASP A 152 -15.30 3.48 -9.99
CA ASP A 152 -15.39 3.55 -11.46
C ASP A 152 -14.04 3.97 -12.07
N ALA A 153 -13.33 4.92 -11.46
CA ALA A 153 -12.01 5.32 -11.92
C ALA A 153 -10.98 4.18 -11.78
N ILE A 154 -11.04 3.38 -10.71
CA ILE A 154 -10.16 2.20 -10.54
C ILE A 154 -10.46 1.14 -11.61
N ILE A 155 -11.75 0.88 -11.87
CA ILE A 155 -12.21 -0.11 -12.84
C ILE A 155 -11.95 0.34 -14.28
N ASN A 156 -12.00 1.62 -14.61
CA ASN A 156 -11.82 2.06 -16.01
C ASN A 156 -10.36 2.40 -16.37
N ALA A 157 -9.47 2.45 -15.40
CA ALA A 157 -8.11 2.88 -15.63
C ALA A 157 -7.25 1.80 -16.32
N GLN A 158 -6.22 2.26 -17.03
CA GLN A 158 -5.23 1.43 -17.73
C GLN A 158 -3.94 1.27 -16.92
N GLU A 159 -3.12 0.24 -17.21
CA GLU A 159 -1.88 -0.02 -16.47
C GLU A 159 -0.86 1.14 -16.55
N THR A 160 -1.02 2.03 -17.53
CA THR A 160 -0.23 3.23 -17.78
C THR A 160 -0.72 4.48 -17.04
N ASP A 161 -1.89 4.43 -16.40
CA ASP A 161 -2.51 5.58 -15.73
C ASP A 161 -1.95 5.82 -14.30
N THR A 162 -0.68 5.48 -14.04
CA THR A 162 0.01 5.78 -12.76
C THR A 162 1.27 6.59 -12.99
N ALA A 163 1.60 7.46 -12.04
CA ALA A 163 2.85 8.20 -12.04
C ALA A 163 3.62 7.98 -10.73
N LEU A 164 4.94 8.04 -10.84
CA LEU A 164 5.83 8.19 -9.69
C LEU A 164 6.13 9.66 -9.48
N ILE A 165 5.83 10.15 -8.27
CA ILE A 165 6.17 11.50 -7.82
C ILE A 165 7.13 11.43 -6.63
N LEU A 166 7.78 12.55 -6.33
CA LEU A 166 8.72 12.74 -5.21
C LEU A 166 10.02 11.92 -5.31
N ARG A 167 10.41 11.50 -6.52
CA ARG A 167 11.66 10.75 -6.77
C ARG A 167 12.89 11.58 -6.44
N ARG A 168 12.92 12.85 -6.85
CA ARG A 168 14.02 13.78 -6.58
C ARG A 168 14.20 14.05 -5.08
N LEU A 169 13.19 13.74 -4.28
CA LEU A 169 13.17 13.93 -2.83
C LEU A 169 13.41 12.63 -2.05
N THR A 170 13.76 11.53 -2.73
CA THR A 170 13.96 10.20 -2.12
C THR A 170 12.76 9.75 -1.28
N ASN A 171 11.56 10.12 -1.74
CA ASN A 171 10.29 9.79 -1.10
C ASN A 171 9.30 9.26 -2.14
N THR A 172 9.81 8.44 -3.07
CA THR A 172 9.08 8.04 -4.28
C THR A 172 7.75 7.40 -3.92
N SER A 173 6.67 7.94 -4.49
CA SER A 173 5.31 7.45 -4.31
C SER A 173 4.61 7.24 -5.64
N ARG A 174 3.98 6.08 -5.83
CA ARG A 174 3.12 5.77 -6.97
C ARG A 174 1.68 6.18 -6.69
N MET A 175 1.09 6.92 -7.61
CA MET A 175 -0.28 7.44 -7.50
C MET A 175 -1.01 7.36 -8.84
N PHE A 176 -2.34 7.42 -8.78
CA PHE A 176 -3.19 7.53 -9.96
C PHE A 176 -2.91 8.83 -10.73
N SER A 177 -2.65 8.73 -12.03
CA SER A 177 -2.03 9.79 -12.83
C SER A 177 -3.06 10.75 -13.43
N LYS A 178 -3.70 11.52 -12.55
CA LYS A 178 -4.66 12.58 -12.92
C LYS A 178 -4.04 13.97 -12.78
N LYS A 179 -4.85 15.02 -12.83
CA LYS A 179 -4.40 16.42 -12.83
C LYS A 179 -3.39 16.74 -11.72
N VAL A 180 -3.73 16.53 -10.45
CA VAL A 180 -2.85 16.94 -9.33
C VAL A 180 -1.50 16.19 -9.32
N PRO A 181 -1.42 14.86 -9.47
CA PRO A 181 -0.14 14.17 -9.57
C PRO A 181 0.71 14.59 -10.78
N GLN A 182 0.09 14.93 -11.91
CA GLN A 182 0.81 15.47 -13.08
C GLN A 182 1.34 16.89 -12.83
N GLU A 183 0.58 17.75 -12.16
CA GLU A 183 1.03 19.07 -11.71
C GLU A 183 2.21 18.92 -10.71
N ALA A 184 2.10 18.02 -9.74
CA ALA A 184 3.17 17.72 -8.79
C ALA A 184 4.45 17.26 -9.50
N LEU A 185 4.32 16.36 -10.48
CA LEU A 185 5.44 15.88 -11.29
C LEU A 185 6.09 17.01 -12.12
N ALA A 186 5.29 17.92 -12.68
CA ALA A 186 5.79 19.07 -13.41
C ALA A 186 6.58 20.02 -12.51
N VAL A 187 6.06 20.31 -11.30
CA VAL A 187 6.75 21.11 -10.28
C VAL A 187 8.03 20.42 -9.84
N GLU A 188 8.00 19.12 -9.57
CA GLU A 188 9.20 18.34 -9.22
C GLU A 188 10.28 18.43 -10.30
N LYS A 189 9.91 18.29 -11.58
CA LYS A 189 10.86 18.40 -12.72
C LYS A 189 11.46 19.80 -12.83
N ALA A 190 10.68 20.84 -12.56
CA ALA A 190 11.14 22.22 -12.58
C ALA A 190 11.95 22.60 -11.32
N ASN A 191 11.78 21.86 -10.22
CA ASN A 191 12.42 22.12 -8.95
C ASN A 191 13.94 21.84 -9.02
N LYS A 192 14.71 22.93 -9.06
CA LYS A 192 16.18 22.92 -9.03
C LYS A 192 16.77 22.86 -7.63
N THR A 193 15.99 23.21 -6.59
CA THR A 193 16.48 23.33 -5.20
C THR A 193 16.41 22.01 -4.43
N GLY A 194 15.56 21.08 -4.84
CA GLY A 194 15.27 19.84 -4.13
C GLY A 194 14.49 20.04 -2.83
N LYS A 195 13.83 21.19 -2.62
CA LYS A 195 13.09 21.47 -1.38
C LYS A 195 11.66 20.92 -1.43
N PHE A 196 11.26 20.16 -0.40
CA PHE A 196 9.90 19.63 -0.26
C PHE A 196 8.83 20.73 -0.10
N SER A 197 9.19 21.88 0.47
CA SER A 197 8.26 23.01 0.63
C SER A 197 7.70 23.54 -0.69
N GLU A 198 8.36 23.30 -1.82
CA GLU A 198 7.91 23.71 -3.15
C GLU A 198 6.80 22.80 -3.72
N ILE A 199 6.66 21.57 -3.20
CA ILE A 199 5.67 20.59 -3.69
C ILE A 199 4.57 20.27 -2.67
N VAL A 200 4.74 20.67 -1.41
CA VAL A 200 3.85 20.31 -0.28
C VAL A 200 2.37 20.65 -0.51
N SER A 201 2.06 21.74 -1.21
CA SER A 201 0.69 22.16 -1.54
C SER A 201 -0.02 21.20 -2.51
N TYR A 202 0.74 20.50 -3.34
CA TYR A 202 0.23 19.50 -4.28
C TYR A 202 0.09 18.12 -3.63
N VAL A 203 0.95 17.81 -2.65
CA VAL A 203 1.01 16.47 -2.03
C VAL A 203 0.36 16.39 -0.64
N SER A 204 -0.50 17.35 -0.31
CA SER A 204 -1.22 17.35 0.96
C SER A 204 -2.22 16.18 1.04
N GLY A 205 -2.07 15.35 2.09
CA GLY A 205 -3.01 14.26 2.38
C GLY A 205 -4.45 14.73 2.61
N LYS A 206 -4.67 16.00 2.97
CA LYS A 206 -6.03 16.56 3.11
C LYS A 206 -6.78 16.53 1.78
N ARG A 207 -6.12 16.95 0.68
CA ARG A 207 -6.73 16.91 -0.66
C ARG A 207 -6.99 15.48 -1.11
N GLY A 208 -6.09 14.55 -0.79
CA GLY A 208 -6.30 13.14 -1.10
C GLY A 208 -7.49 12.52 -0.37
N ARG A 209 -7.75 12.93 0.87
CA ARG A 209 -8.95 12.50 1.61
C ARG A 209 -10.25 12.91 0.92
N GLU A 210 -10.34 14.16 0.45
CA GLU A 210 -11.57 14.66 -0.20
C GLU A 210 -11.89 13.89 -1.48
N VAL A 211 -10.90 13.39 -2.22
CA VAL A 211 -11.13 12.53 -3.39
C VAL A 211 -12.00 11.31 -3.04
N PHE A 212 -11.74 10.68 -1.89
CA PHE A 212 -12.47 9.49 -1.44
C PHE A 212 -13.89 9.81 -0.97
N LEU A 213 -14.14 11.03 -0.50
CA LEU A 213 -15.44 11.48 0.02
C LEU A 213 -16.33 12.02 -1.11
N ASP A 214 -15.78 12.90 -1.95
CA ASP A 214 -16.53 13.66 -2.95
C ASP A 214 -16.49 13.02 -4.34
N GLY A 215 -15.56 12.10 -4.58
CA GLY A 215 -15.45 11.36 -5.84
C GLY A 215 -14.80 12.12 -7.00
N ASP A 216 -14.29 13.34 -6.77
CA ASP A 216 -13.52 14.06 -7.78
C ASP A 216 -12.06 13.58 -7.80
N VAL A 217 -11.77 12.63 -8.69
CA VAL A 217 -10.45 12.03 -8.86
C VAL A 217 -9.39 12.97 -9.42
N GLU A 218 -9.76 14.19 -9.84
CA GLU A 218 -8.84 15.20 -10.35
C GLU A 218 -8.34 16.16 -9.26
N GLN A 219 -9.00 16.23 -8.09
CA GLN A 219 -8.77 17.28 -7.09
C GLN A 219 -7.66 17.00 -6.06
N GLY A 220 -7.12 15.78 -6.02
CA GLY A 220 -6.17 15.38 -4.99
C GLY A 220 -5.30 14.19 -5.37
N LEU A 221 -4.54 13.73 -4.38
CA LEU A 221 -3.71 12.53 -4.51
C LEU A 221 -4.51 11.26 -4.23
N SER A 222 -4.34 10.27 -5.07
CA SER A 222 -5.02 8.98 -4.98
C SER A 222 -4.02 7.84 -4.88
N TYR A 223 -3.92 7.23 -3.69
CA TYR A 223 -3.02 6.12 -3.37
C TYR A 223 -3.62 4.76 -3.72
N TYR A 224 -4.08 4.61 -4.96
CA TYR A 224 -4.53 3.34 -5.49
C TYR A 224 -4.00 3.13 -6.89
N LEU A 225 -3.95 1.86 -7.26
CA LEU A 225 -3.47 1.40 -8.54
C LEU A 225 -4.61 0.82 -9.34
N ILE A 226 -4.26 0.20 -10.45
CA ILE A 226 -5.16 0.06 -11.57
C ILE A 226 -5.13 -1.39 -12.07
N HIS A 227 -6.35 -1.87 -12.29
CA HIS A 227 -6.83 -3.07 -12.98
C HIS A 227 -6.13 -4.43 -12.77
N ILE A 228 -6.86 -5.37 -12.13
CA ILE A 228 -7.30 -6.68 -12.68
C ILE A 228 -8.59 -7.07 -11.90
N CYS A 229 -9.66 -6.28 -12.01
CA CYS A 229 -10.90 -6.57 -11.30
C CYS A 229 -12.10 -6.36 -12.21
N SER A 230 -12.86 -7.43 -12.45
CA SER A 230 -13.97 -7.46 -13.41
C SER A 230 -15.30 -6.92 -12.87
N ALA A 231 -15.44 -6.69 -11.56
CA ALA A 231 -16.61 -6.04 -10.94
C ALA A 231 -16.43 -5.95 -9.41
N PRO A 232 -17.22 -5.10 -8.72
CA PRO A 232 -17.44 -5.19 -7.27
C PRO A 232 -18.14 -6.51 -6.94
N GLU A 233 -17.33 -7.54 -6.68
CA GLU A 233 -17.79 -8.87 -6.29
C GLU A 233 -17.11 -9.30 -4.99
N ASP A 234 -17.60 -10.39 -4.43
CA ASP A 234 -17.06 -11.03 -3.24
C ASP A 234 -15.61 -11.52 -3.49
N ALA A 235 -14.65 -10.65 -3.16
CA ALA A 235 -13.27 -10.74 -3.63
C ALA A 235 -12.59 -12.04 -3.19
N PHE A 236 -12.83 -12.48 -1.96
CA PHE A 236 -12.21 -13.68 -1.40
C PHE A 236 -12.65 -14.97 -2.10
N PHE A 237 -13.95 -15.10 -2.38
CA PHE A 237 -14.47 -16.29 -3.06
C PHE A 237 -13.95 -16.39 -4.49
N SER A 238 -13.98 -15.26 -5.22
CA SER A 238 -13.52 -15.19 -6.61
C SER A 238 -12.02 -15.53 -6.76
N ILE A 239 -11.17 -15.02 -5.86
CA ILE A 239 -9.71 -15.26 -5.92
C ILE A 239 -9.36 -16.72 -5.62
N SER A 240 -9.90 -17.28 -4.54
CA SER A 240 -9.59 -18.66 -4.16
C SER A 240 -10.10 -19.67 -5.20
N LYS A 241 -11.22 -19.36 -5.85
CA LYS A 241 -11.80 -20.16 -6.94
C LYS A 241 -10.92 -20.08 -8.20
N SER A 242 -10.63 -18.87 -8.68
CA SER A 242 -9.81 -18.66 -9.88
C SER A 242 -8.37 -19.19 -9.72
N CYS A 243 -7.79 -19.14 -8.51
CA CYS A 243 -6.48 -19.72 -8.25
C CYS A 243 -6.49 -21.24 -8.44
N ARG A 244 -7.53 -21.93 -7.94
CA ARG A 244 -7.67 -23.38 -8.08
C ARG A 244 -7.85 -23.79 -9.54
N TYR A 245 -8.75 -23.13 -10.26
CA TYR A 245 -8.96 -23.45 -11.69
C TYR A 245 -7.72 -23.12 -12.53
N GLY A 246 -7.11 -21.95 -12.36
CA GLY A 246 -5.91 -21.57 -13.11
C GLY A 246 -4.70 -22.49 -12.88
N MET A 247 -4.60 -23.12 -11.70
CA MET A 247 -3.57 -24.13 -11.42
C MET A 247 -3.95 -25.52 -11.96
N LEU A 248 -5.21 -25.93 -11.84
CA LEU A 248 -5.68 -27.25 -12.29
C LEU A 248 -5.74 -27.36 -13.81
N ASP A 249 -6.24 -26.33 -14.50
CA ASP A 249 -6.36 -26.33 -15.96
C ASP A 249 -4.97 -26.44 -16.63
N LYS A 250 -3.93 -25.83 -16.02
CA LYS A 250 -2.54 -25.93 -16.50
C LYS A 250 -1.85 -27.25 -16.17
N LEU A 251 -2.40 -28.05 -15.27
CA LEU A 251 -1.87 -29.39 -14.92
C LEU A 251 -2.56 -30.50 -15.72
N LEU A 252 -3.66 -30.18 -16.41
CA LEU A 252 -4.47 -31.12 -17.20
C LEU A 252 -4.26 -31.00 -18.72
N GLU A 253 -3.41 -30.07 -19.16
CA GLU A 253 -2.86 -29.95 -20.53
C GLU A 253 -1.44 -30.51 -20.61
#